data_AF-A0A5N5E2H4-F1
#
_entry.id   AF-A0A5N5E2H4-F1
#
_cell.length_a   1.000
_cell.length_b   1.000
_cell.length_c   1.000
_cell.angle_alpha   90.00
_cell.angle_beta   90.00
_cell.angle_gamma   90.00
#
_symmetry.space_group_name_H-M   'P 1'
#
loop_
_entity.id
_entity.type
_entity.pdbx_description
1 polymer ?
#
loop_
_entity_poly.entity_id
_entity_poly.type
_entity_poly.pdbx_seq_one_letter_code
_entity_poly.pdbx_strand_id
1 'polypeptide(L)'
;MGIQGQPVYRYEPDETTVKYMTTTTSPTFAHITPNWFAAAMGTGIVSVAAASLEPEIEGLKLVSEIFWVLAVLVLCALIGAFATHWSQHRCQALAYLHSPAMFPFYGAVAMALLTVGSATGITGPDFLGHDVAITVSLTLWILGTALGLVTYVVMMIRLVRDAGMATAMPVWLMPVVPPMVSATTGAAVSTHMPEGAPRIAVLIFCYILFALALTAAIGILIAVARQFARNRSAGIDVIPFNAIPSLWIPLGVIGQSIAASNLLAAASRHALSTEHADTLHEFGIAYGTVVGIIGVIAFVTVTTVTIHALRRGLDFSLGWWSFTFPIGACAVGANAFGVATGSTLILGIALALLTVLIPIWATVAVRTVRSIRSGALPAAA
;
A
#
# COMPACT_ATOMS: atom_id res chain seq x y z
N MET A 1 -0.25 54.20 -50.43
CA MET A 1 -1.43 53.41 -50.00
C MET A 1 -1.14 52.87 -48.61
N GLY A 2 -1.75 53.46 -47.58
CA GLY A 2 -1.59 53.05 -46.19
C GLY A 2 -2.51 51.88 -45.86
N ILE A 3 -2.01 50.94 -45.05
CA ILE A 3 -2.79 49.81 -44.54
C ILE A 3 -3.29 50.21 -43.14
N GLN A 4 -4.60 50.44 -43.02
CA GLN A 4 -5.29 50.70 -41.76
C GLN A 4 -5.36 49.41 -40.92
N GLY A 5 -5.02 49.51 -39.64
CA GLY A 5 -5.13 48.41 -38.67
C GLY A 5 -6.58 48.10 -38.29
N GLN A 6 -6.90 46.82 -38.12
CA GLN A 6 -8.19 46.37 -37.58
C GLN A 6 -8.22 46.51 -36.05
N PRO A 7 -9.37 46.85 -35.45
CA PRO A 7 -9.52 46.91 -34.00
C PRO A 7 -9.61 45.51 -33.40
N VAL A 8 -8.75 45.22 -32.42
CA VAL A 8 -8.83 44.03 -31.57
C VAL A 8 -9.92 44.26 -30.52
N TYR A 9 -11.04 43.56 -30.63
CA TYR A 9 -12.06 43.53 -29.58
C TYR A 9 -11.51 42.79 -28.36
N ARG A 10 -11.20 43.54 -27.30
CA ARG A 10 -10.85 42.99 -25.99
C ARG A 10 -12.15 42.64 -25.27
N TYR A 11 -12.42 41.35 -25.09
CA TYR A 11 -13.54 40.88 -24.29
C TYR A 11 -13.23 41.13 -22.81
N GLU A 12 -13.91 42.10 -22.19
CA GLU A 12 -13.92 42.29 -20.74
C GLU A 12 -15.18 41.61 -20.19
N PRO A 13 -15.05 40.59 -19.32
CA PRO A 13 -16.21 39.92 -18.75
C PRO A 13 -16.93 40.85 -17.76
N ASP A 14 -18.27 40.91 -17.87
CA ASP A 14 -19.18 41.64 -16.98
C ASP A 14 -19.00 41.21 -15.50
N GLU A 15 -19.15 42.15 -14.56
CA GLU A 15 -19.03 41.97 -13.11
C GLU A 15 -19.92 40.83 -12.56
N THR A 16 -21.01 40.53 -13.25
CA THR A 16 -21.86 39.36 -12.94
C THR A 16 -21.15 38.03 -13.18
N THR A 17 -20.26 37.94 -14.18
CA THR A 17 -19.46 36.74 -14.52
C THR A 17 -18.35 36.50 -13.49
N VAL A 18 -17.77 37.58 -12.95
CA VAL A 18 -16.74 37.51 -11.89
C VAL A 18 -17.34 36.94 -10.59
N LYS A 19 -18.62 37.22 -10.32
CA LYS A 19 -19.31 36.76 -9.11
C LYS A 19 -19.59 35.25 -9.08
N TYR A 20 -19.72 34.59 -10.24
CA TYR A 20 -19.88 33.13 -10.33
C TYR A 20 -18.56 32.35 -10.26
N MET A 21 -17.41 33.02 -10.46
CA MET A 21 -16.09 32.40 -10.33
C MET A 21 -15.60 32.34 -8.88
N THR A 22 -16.27 33.03 -7.97
CA THR A 22 -16.03 32.99 -6.51
C THR A 22 -17.03 32.09 -5.79
N THR A 23 -17.18 30.85 -6.24
CA THR A 23 -17.48 29.78 -5.26
C THR A 23 -16.15 29.43 -4.61
N THR A 24 -15.97 29.93 -3.39
CA THR A 24 -14.91 29.54 -2.44
C THR A 24 -14.97 28.03 -2.17
N THR A 25 -14.49 27.24 -3.12
CA THR A 25 -14.02 25.88 -2.86
C THR A 25 -12.58 26.03 -2.40
N SER A 26 -12.28 25.54 -1.19
CA SER A 26 -10.91 25.62 -0.67
C SER A 26 -9.96 24.93 -1.66
N PRO A 27 -8.96 25.63 -2.24
CA PRO A 27 -8.04 25.08 -3.24
C PRO A 27 -7.29 23.84 -2.74
N THR A 28 -7.25 23.66 -1.41
CA THR A 28 -6.66 22.52 -0.72
C THR A 28 -7.28 21.17 -1.10
N PHE A 29 -8.60 21.08 -1.32
CA PHE A 29 -9.27 19.80 -1.64
C PHE A 29 -9.20 19.42 -3.13
N ALA A 30 -8.90 20.39 -4.00
CA ALA A 30 -8.70 20.13 -5.42
C ALA A 30 -7.47 19.23 -5.67
N HIS A 31 -6.45 19.28 -4.82
CA HIS A 31 -5.19 18.56 -5.03
C HIS A 31 -5.03 17.28 -4.19
N ILE A 32 -6.11 16.81 -3.56
CA ILE A 32 -6.10 15.54 -2.83
C ILE A 32 -5.95 14.40 -3.84
N THR A 33 -4.84 13.69 -3.69
CA THR A 33 -4.43 12.61 -4.59
C THR A 33 -4.50 11.25 -3.88
N PRO A 34 -4.68 10.14 -4.62
CA PRO A 34 -4.81 8.80 -4.01
C PRO A 34 -3.55 8.35 -3.25
N ASN A 35 -2.38 8.92 -3.53
CA ASN A 35 -1.14 8.64 -2.81
C ASN A 35 -1.20 8.95 -1.29
N TRP A 36 -2.08 9.86 -0.86
CA TRP A 36 -2.28 10.17 0.56
C TRP A 36 -2.75 8.97 1.37
N PHE A 37 -3.45 8.02 0.74
CA PHE A 37 -3.86 6.77 1.41
C PHE A 37 -2.68 5.89 1.82
N ALA A 38 -1.48 6.14 1.29
CA ALA A 38 -0.26 5.52 1.80
C ALA A 38 0.01 5.86 3.28
N ALA A 39 -0.49 7.01 3.77
CA ALA A 39 -0.41 7.37 5.19
C ALA A 39 -1.30 6.47 6.07
N ALA A 40 -2.56 6.25 5.68
CA ALA A 40 -3.47 5.35 6.40
C ALA A 40 -2.97 3.91 6.36
N MET A 41 -2.59 3.44 5.17
CA MET A 41 -2.00 2.12 4.93
C MET A 41 -0.72 1.91 5.76
N GLY A 42 0.21 2.86 5.71
CA GLY A 42 1.47 2.83 6.44
C GLY A 42 1.30 2.84 7.95
N THR A 43 0.31 3.57 8.45
CA THR A 43 -0.02 3.62 9.88
C THR A 43 -0.68 2.31 10.34
N GLY A 44 -1.62 1.78 9.56
CA GLY A 44 -2.31 0.53 9.88
C GLY A 44 -1.35 -0.66 9.94
N ILE A 45 -0.33 -0.73 9.09
CA ILE A 45 0.58 -1.87 9.08
C ILE A 45 1.44 -1.95 10.35
N VAL A 46 1.70 -0.81 11.01
CA VAL A 46 2.41 -0.79 12.30
C VAL A 46 1.58 -1.49 13.36
N SER A 47 0.26 -1.22 13.38
CA SER A 47 -0.66 -1.91 14.28
C SER A 47 -0.72 -3.42 13.98
N VAL A 48 -0.91 -3.80 12.72
CA VAL A 48 -0.94 -5.22 12.33
C VAL A 48 0.35 -5.94 12.72
N ALA A 49 1.52 -5.34 12.45
CA ALA A 49 2.81 -5.91 12.81
C ALA A 49 2.96 -6.06 14.33
N ALA A 50 2.65 -5.02 15.10
CA ALA A 50 2.72 -5.04 16.56
C ALA A 50 1.78 -6.08 17.18
N ALA A 51 0.55 -6.20 16.66
CA ALA A 51 -0.42 -7.17 17.16
C ALA A 51 -0.13 -8.62 16.76
N SER A 52 0.64 -8.82 15.68
CA SER A 52 1.00 -10.17 15.19
C SER A 52 2.16 -10.80 15.96
N LEU A 53 3.01 -9.97 16.58
CA LEU A 53 4.15 -10.41 17.38
C LEU A 53 3.69 -10.93 18.74
N GLU A 54 4.54 -11.72 19.40
CA GLU A 54 4.19 -12.46 20.62
C GLU A 54 3.61 -11.55 21.73
N PRO A 55 2.48 -11.94 22.36
CA PRO A 55 1.82 -11.13 23.40
C PRO A 55 2.65 -10.90 24.65
N GLU A 56 3.68 -11.72 24.90
CA GLU A 56 4.51 -11.67 26.10
C GLU A 56 5.46 -10.45 26.13
N ILE A 57 5.66 -9.79 24.99
CA ILE A 57 6.46 -8.56 24.93
C ILE A 57 5.62 -7.38 25.43
N GLU A 58 5.94 -6.91 26.64
CA GLU A 58 5.30 -5.75 27.25
C GLU A 58 5.31 -4.54 26.29
N GLY A 59 4.14 -3.92 26.11
CA GLY A 59 3.98 -2.70 25.32
C GLY A 59 3.61 -2.90 23.85
N LEU A 60 3.78 -4.07 23.24
CA LEU A 60 3.37 -4.29 21.84
C LEU A 60 1.86 -4.14 21.63
N LYS A 61 1.06 -4.60 22.60
CA LYS A 61 -0.39 -4.37 22.61
C LYS A 61 -0.72 -2.88 22.54
N LEU A 62 -0.12 -2.08 23.43
CA LEU A 62 -0.32 -0.63 23.47
C LEU A 62 0.12 0.04 22.17
N VAL A 63 1.25 -0.37 21.59
CA VAL A 63 1.70 0.11 20.27
C VAL A 63 0.64 -0.20 19.21
N SER A 64 0.11 -1.42 19.18
CA SER A 64 -0.96 -1.75 18.23
C SER A 64 -2.18 -0.87 18.39
N GLU A 65 -2.66 -0.68 19.62
CA GLU A 65 -3.85 0.12 19.93
C GLU A 65 -3.69 1.57 19.49
N ILE A 66 -2.56 2.20 19.82
CA ILE A 66 -2.25 3.58 19.42
C ILE A 66 -2.26 3.70 17.91
N PHE A 67 -1.55 2.81 17.21
CA PHE A 67 -1.44 2.89 15.75
C PHE A 67 -2.76 2.51 15.04
N TRP A 68 -3.56 1.63 15.62
CA TRP A 68 -4.89 1.30 15.11
C TRP A 68 -5.81 2.52 15.17
N VAL A 69 -5.92 3.19 16.32
CA VAL A 69 -6.73 4.41 16.47
C VAL A 69 -6.25 5.48 15.49
N LEU A 70 -4.94 5.71 15.39
CA LEU A 70 -4.38 6.66 14.41
C LEU A 70 -4.74 6.28 12.97
N ALA A 71 -4.64 5.00 12.60
CA ALA A 71 -4.94 4.54 11.25
C ALA A 71 -6.42 4.71 10.89
N VAL A 72 -7.33 4.43 11.83
CA VAL A 72 -8.77 4.68 11.66
C VAL A 72 -9.03 6.17 11.46
N LEU A 73 -8.46 7.04 12.30
CA LEU A 73 -8.64 8.50 12.19
C LEU A 73 -8.13 9.04 10.85
N VAL A 74 -6.94 8.62 10.43
CA VAL A 74 -6.36 9.03 9.14
C VAL A 74 -7.19 8.50 7.97
N LEU A 75 -7.65 7.24 8.03
CA LEU A 75 -8.50 6.68 6.97
C LEU A 75 -9.82 7.43 6.85
N CYS A 76 -10.51 7.71 7.96
CA CYS A 76 -11.76 8.47 7.95
C CYS A 76 -11.56 9.88 7.38
N ALA A 77 -10.50 10.57 7.79
CA ALA A 77 -10.17 11.90 7.26
C ALA A 77 -9.92 11.88 5.75
N LEU A 78 -9.16 10.88 5.26
CA LEU A 78 -8.85 10.74 3.84
C LEU A 78 -10.06 10.33 3.01
N ILE A 79 -10.94 9.45 3.52
CA ILE A 79 -12.20 9.11 2.85
C ILE A 79 -13.08 10.38 2.72
N GLY A 80 -13.21 11.17 3.79
CA GLY A 80 -13.98 12.42 3.75
C GLY A 80 -13.41 13.44 2.75
N ALA A 81 -12.08 13.63 2.76
CA ALA A 81 -11.40 14.52 1.82
C ALA A 81 -11.52 14.04 0.36
N PHE A 82 -11.38 12.73 0.13
CA PHE A 82 -11.46 12.15 -1.21
C PHE A 82 -12.90 12.14 -1.74
N ALA A 83 -13.90 11.87 -0.90
CA ALA A 83 -15.32 11.99 -1.26
C ALA A 83 -15.66 13.45 -1.63
N THR A 84 -15.17 14.41 -0.85
CA THR A 84 -15.31 15.84 -1.16
C THR A 84 -14.66 16.16 -2.51
N HIS A 85 -13.43 15.71 -2.75
CA HIS A 85 -12.73 15.87 -4.04
C HIS A 85 -13.53 15.29 -5.23
N TRP A 86 -14.09 14.09 -5.10
CA TRP A 86 -14.90 13.48 -6.16
C TRP A 86 -16.24 14.20 -6.40
N SER A 87 -16.86 14.73 -5.34
CA SER A 87 -18.13 15.45 -5.43
C SER A 87 -17.98 16.86 -6.01
N GLN A 88 -16.95 17.60 -5.60
CA GLN A 88 -16.75 19.00 -5.96
C GLN A 88 -15.80 19.20 -7.16
N HIS A 89 -14.88 18.26 -7.41
CA HIS A 89 -13.83 18.37 -8.43
C HIS A 89 -13.80 17.15 -9.36
N ARG A 90 -14.99 16.65 -9.76
CA ARG A 90 -15.16 15.43 -10.56
C ARG A 90 -14.28 15.35 -11.81
N CYS A 91 -14.14 16.45 -12.55
CA CYS A 91 -13.30 16.48 -13.76
C CYS A 91 -11.83 16.17 -13.45
N GLN A 92 -11.30 16.71 -12.34
CA GLN A 92 -9.93 16.45 -11.90
C GLN A 92 -9.78 15.03 -11.34
N ALA A 93 -10.76 14.55 -10.60
CA ALA A 93 -10.77 13.16 -10.12
C ALA A 93 -10.75 12.16 -11.28
N LEU A 94 -11.52 12.41 -12.34
CA LEU A 94 -11.48 11.61 -13.57
C LEU A 94 -10.12 11.75 -14.29
N ALA A 95 -9.51 12.94 -14.29
CA ALA A 95 -8.17 13.12 -14.86
C ALA A 95 -7.12 12.26 -14.12
N TYR A 96 -7.18 12.17 -12.79
CA TYR A 96 -6.32 11.28 -12.01
C TYR A 96 -6.54 9.80 -12.32
N LEU A 97 -7.79 9.38 -12.53
CA LEU A 97 -8.10 7.99 -12.90
C LEU A 97 -7.55 7.61 -14.28
N HIS A 98 -7.56 8.53 -15.24
CA HIS A 98 -7.02 8.28 -16.57
C HIS A 98 -5.48 8.39 -16.61
N SER A 99 -4.87 9.20 -15.75
CA SER A 99 -3.41 9.42 -15.71
C SER A 99 -2.62 8.13 -15.43
N PRO A 100 -1.71 7.72 -16.32
CA PRO A 100 -0.82 6.57 -16.09
C PRO A 100 0.10 6.73 -14.88
N ALA A 101 0.46 7.96 -14.53
CA ALA A 101 1.32 8.25 -13.38
C ALA A 101 0.55 8.16 -12.06
N MET A 102 -0.71 8.60 -12.03
CA MET A 102 -1.51 8.63 -10.80
C MET A 102 -2.32 7.36 -10.55
N PHE A 103 -2.75 6.67 -11.61
CA PHE A 103 -3.56 5.46 -11.51
C PHE A 103 -2.99 4.40 -10.54
N PRO A 104 -1.67 4.11 -10.52
CA PRO A 104 -1.12 3.11 -9.62
C PRO A 104 -1.48 3.34 -8.14
N PHE A 105 -1.58 4.59 -7.71
CA PHE A 105 -1.87 4.94 -6.32
C PHE A 105 -3.31 4.65 -5.89
N TYR A 106 -4.25 4.34 -6.79
CA TYR A 106 -5.55 3.81 -6.36
C TYR A 106 -5.43 2.45 -5.65
N GLY A 107 -4.34 1.71 -5.89
CA GLY A 107 -3.97 0.56 -5.08
C GLY A 107 -3.72 0.91 -3.61
N ALA A 108 -3.19 2.11 -3.31
CA ALA A 108 -3.00 2.58 -1.93
C ALA A 108 -4.34 2.74 -1.20
N VAL A 109 -5.39 3.17 -1.91
CA VAL A 109 -6.75 3.30 -1.36
C VAL A 109 -7.28 1.93 -0.94
N ALA A 110 -7.16 0.93 -1.83
CA ALA A 110 -7.54 -0.44 -1.53
C ALA A 110 -6.75 -1.01 -0.35
N MET A 111 -5.43 -0.83 -0.34
CA MET A 111 -4.56 -1.29 0.73
C MET A 111 -4.84 -0.61 2.07
N ALA A 112 -5.20 0.67 2.09
CA ALA A 112 -5.58 1.35 3.32
C ALA A 112 -6.82 0.72 3.96
N LEU A 113 -7.85 0.38 3.15
CA LEU A 113 -9.03 -0.35 3.63
C LEU A 113 -8.63 -1.72 4.20
N LEU A 114 -7.85 -2.50 3.45
CA LEU A 114 -7.42 -3.84 3.86
C LEU A 114 -6.61 -3.81 5.16
N THR A 115 -5.66 -2.89 5.26
CA THR A 115 -4.74 -2.81 6.39
C THR A 115 -5.44 -2.32 7.65
N VAL A 116 -6.27 -1.28 7.55
CA VAL A 116 -7.07 -0.78 8.69
C VAL A 116 -8.14 -1.79 9.10
N GLY A 117 -8.75 -2.48 8.13
CA GLY A 117 -9.68 -3.59 8.41
C GLY A 117 -9.00 -4.71 9.21
N SER A 118 -7.82 -5.15 8.77
CA SER A 118 -7.03 -6.15 9.49
C SER A 118 -6.65 -5.69 10.90
N ALA A 119 -6.17 -4.45 11.06
CA ALA A 119 -5.87 -3.88 12.38
C ALA A 119 -7.11 -3.86 13.29
N THR A 120 -8.26 -3.48 12.73
CA THR A 120 -9.54 -3.47 13.45
C THR A 120 -9.97 -4.86 13.88
N GLY A 121 -9.79 -5.88 13.02
CA GLY A 121 -10.12 -7.26 13.38
C GLY A 121 -9.27 -7.83 14.51
N ILE A 122 -7.99 -7.44 14.60
CA ILE A 122 -7.06 -7.95 15.61
C ILE A 122 -7.16 -7.17 16.93
N THR A 123 -7.17 -5.84 16.85
CA THR A 123 -7.06 -4.95 18.03
C THR A 123 -8.39 -4.31 18.44
N GLY A 124 -9.32 -4.15 17.50
CA GLY A 124 -10.62 -3.54 17.76
C GLY A 124 -11.56 -4.31 18.71
N PRO A 125 -11.51 -5.65 18.86
CA PRO A 125 -12.43 -6.36 19.76
C PRO A 125 -12.43 -5.86 21.21
N ASP A 126 -11.28 -5.42 21.72
CA ASP A 126 -11.13 -4.92 23.10
C ASP A 126 -11.86 -3.58 23.34
N PHE A 127 -12.16 -2.83 22.28
CA PHE A 127 -12.75 -1.48 22.36
C PHE A 127 -14.16 -1.40 21.77
N LEU A 128 -14.40 -2.10 20.67
CA LEU A 128 -15.67 -2.05 19.92
C LEU A 128 -16.60 -3.23 20.26
N GLY A 129 -16.07 -4.25 20.95
CA GLY A 129 -16.70 -5.56 21.05
C GLY A 129 -16.40 -6.43 19.83
N HIS A 130 -16.40 -7.75 20.04
CA HIS A 130 -15.99 -8.74 19.05
C HIS A 130 -16.79 -8.62 17.73
N ASP A 131 -18.12 -8.67 17.81
CA ASP A 131 -18.98 -8.70 16.61
C ASP A 131 -18.84 -7.45 15.74
N VAL A 132 -18.73 -6.27 16.38
CA VAL A 132 -18.57 -4.99 15.66
C VAL A 132 -17.21 -4.93 14.98
N ALA A 133 -16.14 -5.26 15.70
CA ALA A 133 -14.79 -5.24 15.17
C ALA A 133 -14.63 -6.20 13.97
N ILE A 134 -15.17 -7.42 14.07
CA ILE A 134 -15.14 -8.39 12.97
C ILE A 134 -16.00 -7.93 11.79
N THR A 135 -17.20 -7.37 12.02
CA THR A 135 -18.06 -6.84 10.94
C THR A 135 -17.38 -5.70 10.18
N VAL A 136 -16.72 -4.79 10.88
CA VAL A 136 -15.95 -3.69 10.26
C VAL A 136 -14.75 -4.25 9.48
N SER A 137 -14.00 -5.18 10.07
CA SER A 137 -12.88 -5.87 9.42
C SER A 137 -13.31 -6.55 8.11
N LEU A 138 -14.38 -7.34 8.14
CA LEU A 138 -14.93 -8.04 6.98
C LEU A 138 -15.41 -7.06 5.90
N THR A 139 -16.10 -5.99 6.29
CA THR A 139 -16.59 -4.98 5.35
C THR A 139 -15.44 -4.28 4.64
N LEU A 140 -14.42 -3.84 5.39
CA LEU A 140 -13.22 -3.22 4.83
C LEU A 140 -12.42 -4.22 3.98
N TRP A 141 -12.39 -5.50 4.35
CA TRP A 141 -11.76 -6.55 3.57
C TRP A 141 -12.46 -6.75 2.22
N ILE A 142 -13.79 -6.83 2.19
CA ILE A 142 -14.58 -6.96 0.95
C ILE A 142 -14.36 -5.74 0.05
N LEU A 143 -14.53 -4.53 0.59
CA LEU A 143 -14.36 -3.29 -0.18
C LEU A 143 -12.94 -3.12 -0.71
N GLY A 144 -11.93 -3.38 0.14
CA GLY A 144 -10.53 -3.31 -0.22
C GLY A 144 -10.14 -4.35 -1.27
N THR A 145 -10.64 -5.59 -1.14
CA THR A 145 -10.39 -6.66 -2.11
C THR A 145 -11.04 -6.37 -3.46
N ALA A 146 -12.30 -5.93 -3.45
CA ALA A 146 -13.01 -5.57 -4.67
C ALA A 146 -12.32 -4.41 -5.42
N LEU A 147 -11.99 -3.32 -4.70
CA LEU A 147 -11.26 -2.21 -5.28
C LEU A 147 -9.87 -2.63 -5.77
N GLY A 148 -9.18 -3.47 -4.99
CA GLY A 148 -7.89 -4.05 -5.32
C GLY A 148 -7.92 -4.82 -6.65
N LEU A 149 -8.88 -5.73 -6.81
CA LEU A 149 -9.09 -6.48 -8.05
C LEU A 149 -9.41 -5.58 -9.24
N VAL A 150 -10.23 -4.55 -9.05
CA VAL A 150 -10.50 -3.56 -10.11
C VAL A 150 -9.20 -2.86 -10.54
N THR A 151 -8.40 -2.37 -9.58
CA THR A 151 -7.13 -1.70 -9.89
C THR A 151 -6.13 -2.65 -10.55
N TYR A 152 -6.08 -3.91 -10.11
CA TYR A 152 -5.27 -4.97 -10.70
C TYR A 152 -5.64 -5.20 -12.17
N VAL A 153 -6.92 -5.45 -12.47
CA VAL A 153 -7.38 -5.76 -13.83
C VAL A 153 -7.10 -4.59 -14.77
N VAL A 154 -7.40 -3.36 -14.35
CA VAL A 154 -7.12 -2.17 -15.15
C VAL A 154 -5.62 -2.02 -15.40
N MET A 155 -4.77 -2.26 -14.39
CA MET A 155 -3.32 -2.20 -14.56
C MET A 155 -2.80 -3.26 -15.53
N MET A 156 -3.32 -4.49 -15.46
CA MET A 156 -2.94 -5.57 -16.38
C MET A 156 -3.37 -5.26 -17.81
N ILE A 157 -4.57 -4.69 -18.01
CA ILE A 157 -5.03 -4.24 -19.33
C ILE A 157 -4.09 -3.14 -19.88
N ARG A 158 -3.69 -2.17 -19.06
CA ARG A 158 -2.76 -1.10 -19.47
C ARG A 158 -1.39 -1.66 -19.86
N LEU A 159 -0.86 -2.61 -19.08
CA LEU A 159 0.43 -3.25 -19.36
C LEU A 159 0.44 -4.03 -20.68
N VAL A 160 -0.69 -4.63 -21.08
CA VAL A 160 -0.81 -5.36 -22.36
C VAL A 160 -1.07 -4.43 -23.54
N ARG A 161 -1.92 -3.41 -23.38
CA ARG A 161 -2.30 -2.50 -24.48
C ARG A 161 -1.19 -1.53 -24.87
N ASP A 162 -0.49 -0.99 -23.89
CA ASP A 162 0.63 -0.10 -24.13
C ASP A 162 1.92 -0.92 -24.20
N ALA A 163 2.18 -1.52 -25.37
CA ALA A 163 3.36 -2.38 -25.65
C ALA A 163 4.72 -1.75 -25.33
N GLY A 164 4.73 -0.45 -25.01
CA GLY A 164 5.82 0.27 -24.41
C GLY A 164 5.28 1.34 -23.47
N MET A 165 4.86 0.95 -22.26
CA MET A 165 4.85 1.93 -21.18
C MET A 165 6.30 2.39 -20.96
N ALA A 166 6.67 3.53 -21.57
CA ALA A 166 8.03 3.99 -21.78
C ALA A 166 8.81 4.32 -20.48
N THR A 167 8.17 4.17 -19.32
CA THR A 167 8.69 4.57 -18.01
C THR A 167 8.23 3.62 -16.89
N ALA A 168 8.48 2.31 -17.03
CA ALA A 168 8.17 1.35 -15.96
C ALA A 168 8.87 1.68 -14.66
N MET A 169 8.09 1.91 -13.60
CA MET A 169 8.57 2.32 -12.27
C MET A 169 8.05 1.37 -11.19
N PRO A 170 8.78 1.20 -10.06
CA PRO A 170 8.35 0.36 -8.94
C PRO A 170 6.94 0.65 -8.43
N VAL A 171 6.49 1.90 -8.53
CA VAL A 171 5.13 2.33 -8.13
C VAL A 171 4.01 1.58 -8.84
N TRP A 172 4.28 0.97 -10.00
CA TRP A 172 3.33 0.13 -10.71
C TRP A 172 2.95 -1.14 -9.98
N LEU A 173 3.67 -1.51 -8.93
CA LEU A 173 3.26 -2.60 -8.05
C LEU A 173 2.08 -2.20 -7.14
N MET A 174 1.79 -0.91 -6.95
CA MET A 174 0.73 -0.47 -6.03
C MET A 174 -0.65 -1.07 -6.33
N PRO A 175 -1.12 -1.22 -7.59
CA PRO A 175 -2.37 -1.91 -7.91
C PRO A 175 -2.37 -3.44 -7.73
N VAL A 176 -1.19 -4.07 -7.67
CA VAL A 176 -1.09 -5.54 -7.57
C VAL A 176 -0.77 -6.03 -6.17
N VAL A 177 -0.32 -5.13 -5.29
CA VAL A 177 -0.16 -5.41 -3.86
C VAL A 177 -1.50 -5.68 -3.14
N PRO A 178 -2.63 -4.97 -3.39
CA PRO A 178 -3.86 -5.21 -2.66
C PRO A 178 -4.35 -6.67 -2.74
N PRO A 179 -4.39 -7.37 -3.90
CA PRO A 179 -4.70 -8.80 -3.92
C PRO A 179 -3.78 -9.65 -3.01
N MET A 180 -2.49 -9.33 -2.91
CA MET A 180 -1.58 -10.00 -1.97
C MET A 180 -1.95 -9.76 -0.51
N VAL A 181 -2.29 -8.51 -0.17
CA VAL A 181 -2.72 -8.15 1.19
C VAL A 181 -4.05 -8.83 1.51
N SER A 182 -5.00 -8.84 0.57
CA SER A 182 -6.27 -9.56 0.69
C SER A 182 -6.05 -11.04 0.97
N ALA A 183 -5.07 -11.69 0.30
CA ALA A 183 -4.70 -13.08 0.57
C ALA A 183 -4.16 -13.25 2.00
N THR A 184 -3.28 -12.35 2.45
CA THR A 184 -2.70 -12.36 3.79
C THR A 184 -3.76 -12.21 4.87
N THR A 185 -4.54 -11.13 4.81
CA THR A 185 -5.58 -10.83 5.80
C THR A 185 -6.77 -11.79 5.68
N GLY A 186 -6.96 -12.38 4.50
CA GLY A 186 -7.97 -13.37 4.20
C GLY A 186 -7.81 -14.68 5.00
N ALA A 187 -6.60 -14.98 5.48
CA ALA A 187 -6.38 -16.08 6.41
C ALA A 187 -7.23 -15.93 7.68
N ALA A 188 -7.22 -14.75 8.31
CA ALA A 188 -8.06 -14.44 9.46
C ALA A 188 -9.55 -14.32 9.09
N VAL A 189 -9.89 -13.85 7.89
CA VAL A 189 -11.29 -13.85 7.42
C VAL A 189 -11.84 -15.27 7.34
N SER A 190 -11.03 -16.23 6.86
CA SER A 190 -11.47 -17.62 6.71
C SER A 190 -11.88 -18.27 8.04
N THR A 191 -11.22 -17.93 9.16
CA THR A 191 -11.53 -18.49 10.47
C THR A 191 -12.87 -18.01 11.03
N HIS A 192 -13.37 -16.86 10.56
CA HIS A 192 -14.70 -16.33 10.91
C HIS A 192 -15.83 -16.90 10.03
N MET A 193 -15.50 -17.63 8.97
CA MET A 193 -16.52 -18.28 8.14
C MET A 193 -17.05 -19.56 8.79
N PRO A 194 -18.32 -19.93 8.53
CA PRO A 194 -18.86 -21.22 8.93
C PRO A 194 -17.99 -22.38 8.45
N GLU A 195 -17.91 -23.43 9.25
CA GLU A 195 -17.14 -24.64 8.91
C GLU A 195 -17.65 -25.29 7.63
N GLY A 196 -16.75 -25.96 6.90
CA GLY A 196 -17.04 -26.62 5.63
C GLY A 196 -16.83 -25.72 4.41
N ALA A 197 -17.75 -25.80 3.44
CA ALA A 197 -17.58 -25.21 2.12
C ALA A 197 -17.28 -23.70 2.10
N PRO A 198 -17.93 -22.83 2.93
CA PRO A 198 -17.65 -21.40 2.92
C PRO A 198 -16.20 -21.06 3.31
N ARG A 199 -15.69 -21.68 4.39
CA ARG A 199 -14.29 -21.50 4.83
C ARG A 199 -13.30 -21.97 3.77
N ILE A 200 -13.54 -23.13 3.16
CA ILE A 200 -12.70 -23.66 2.07
C ILE A 200 -12.72 -22.71 0.86
N ALA A 201 -13.89 -22.19 0.47
CA ALA A 201 -14.01 -21.27 -0.65
C ALA A 201 -13.21 -19.98 -0.44
N VAL A 202 -13.24 -19.41 0.78
CA VAL A 202 -12.42 -18.23 1.11
C VAL A 202 -10.93 -18.55 1.05
N LEU A 203 -10.49 -19.71 1.55
CA LEU A 203 -9.09 -20.13 1.45
C LEU A 203 -8.63 -20.27 0.00
N ILE A 204 -9.40 -20.97 -0.84
CA ILE A 204 -9.10 -21.12 -2.27
C ILE A 204 -9.04 -19.75 -2.95
N PHE A 205 -10.01 -18.88 -2.67
CA PHE A 205 -10.02 -17.53 -3.20
C PHE A 205 -8.75 -16.75 -2.79
N CYS A 206 -8.31 -16.86 -1.54
CA CYS A 206 -7.09 -16.20 -1.08
C CYS A 206 -5.81 -16.76 -1.75
N TYR A 207 -5.73 -18.08 -1.99
CA TYR A 207 -4.63 -18.66 -2.79
C TYR A 207 -4.66 -18.20 -4.25
N ILE A 208 -5.84 -17.98 -4.84
CA ILE A 208 -5.96 -17.37 -6.17
C ILE A 208 -5.44 -15.93 -6.15
N LEU A 209 -5.83 -15.13 -5.16
CA LEU A 209 -5.34 -13.75 -5.02
C LEU A 209 -3.82 -13.68 -4.83
N PHE A 210 -3.26 -14.59 -4.04
CA PHE A 210 -1.82 -14.76 -3.87
C PHE A 210 -1.13 -15.04 -5.23
N ALA A 211 -1.62 -16.01 -5.98
CA ALA A 211 -1.05 -16.37 -7.29
C ALA A 211 -1.18 -15.24 -8.32
N LEU A 212 -2.32 -14.55 -8.36
CA LEU A 212 -2.55 -13.39 -9.23
C LEU A 212 -1.55 -12.26 -8.92
N ALA A 213 -1.40 -11.92 -7.65
CA ALA A 213 -0.47 -10.88 -7.22
C ALA A 213 0.99 -11.21 -7.56
N LEU A 214 1.43 -12.46 -7.33
CA LEU A 214 2.79 -12.87 -7.69
C LEU A 214 3.05 -12.81 -9.19
N THR A 215 2.11 -13.32 -9.98
CA THR A 215 2.25 -13.34 -11.44
C THR A 215 2.42 -11.92 -11.99
N ALA A 216 1.58 -10.99 -11.54
CA ALA A 216 1.67 -9.60 -11.97
C ALA A 216 2.91 -8.90 -11.41
N ALA A 217 3.30 -9.16 -10.16
CA ALA A 217 4.50 -8.57 -9.56
C ALA A 217 5.76 -8.98 -10.30
N ILE A 218 5.89 -10.25 -10.69
CA ILE A 218 7.02 -10.73 -11.50
C ILE A 218 7.05 -10.01 -12.86
N GLY A 219 5.91 -9.93 -13.55
CA GLY A 219 5.82 -9.23 -14.84
C GLY A 219 6.22 -7.75 -14.75
N ILE A 220 5.72 -7.04 -13.72
CA ILE A 220 6.07 -5.63 -13.47
C ILE A 220 7.54 -5.47 -13.10
N LEU A 221 8.09 -6.32 -12.24
CA LEU A 221 9.51 -6.25 -11.86
C LEU A 221 10.44 -6.50 -13.06
N ILE A 222 10.08 -7.43 -13.95
CA ILE A 222 10.81 -7.63 -15.21
C ILE A 222 10.74 -6.36 -16.08
N ALA A 223 9.56 -5.74 -16.20
CA ALA A 223 9.41 -4.50 -16.96
C ALA A 223 10.25 -3.35 -16.37
N VAL A 224 10.27 -3.19 -15.04
CA VAL A 224 11.08 -2.19 -14.33
C VAL A 224 12.58 -2.48 -14.52
N ALA A 225 13.02 -3.73 -14.39
CA ALA A 225 14.42 -4.11 -14.61
C ALA A 225 14.88 -3.79 -16.04
N ARG A 226 14.03 -4.08 -17.04
CA ARG A 226 14.29 -3.71 -18.44
C ARG A 226 14.35 -2.20 -18.63
N GLN A 227 13.47 -1.43 -17.98
CA GLN A 227 13.53 0.03 -18.02
C GLN A 227 14.83 0.56 -17.42
N PHE A 228 15.24 0.06 -16.26
CA PHE A 228 16.47 0.47 -15.60
C PHE A 228 17.71 0.14 -16.45
N ALA A 229 17.75 -1.03 -17.09
CA ALA A 229 18.80 -1.39 -18.02
C ALA A 229 18.84 -0.43 -19.23
N ARG A 230 17.68 -0.09 -19.82
CA ARG A 230 17.58 0.89 -20.92
C ARG A 230 18.08 2.27 -20.51
N ASN A 231 17.63 2.80 -19.37
CA ASN A 231 18.06 4.11 -18.86
C ASN A 231 19.59 4.14 -18.69
N ARG A 232 20.15 3.08 -18.08
CA ARG A 232 21.59 2.94 -17.89
C ARG A 232 22.36 2.95 -19.21
N SER A 233 21.91 2.17 -20.20
CA SER A 233 22.56 2.12 -21.52
C SER A 233 22.44 3.43 -22.29
N ALA A 234 21.37 4.20 -22.05
CA ALA A 234 21.16 5.51 -22.65
C ALA A 234 21.89 6.65 -21.91
N GLY A 235 22.59 6.37 -20.80
CA GLY A 235 23.26 7.39 -20.00
C GLY A 235 22.32 8.35 -19.26
N ILE A 236 21.05 7.95 -19.08
CA ILE A 236 20.03 8.70 -18.33
C ILE A 236 19.95 8.12 -16.91
N ASP A 237 19.55 8.94 -15.94
CA ASP A 237 19.30 8.49 -14.57
C ASP A 237 18.41 7.25 -14.54
N VAL A 238 18.90 6.19 -13.87
CA VAL A 238 18.19 4.91 -13.75
C VAL A 238 16.82 5.11 -13.09
N ILE A 239 16.78 5.96 -12.07
CA ILE A 239 15.58 6.36 -11.36
C ILE A 239 15.66 7.87 -11.05
N PRO A 240 14.58 8.65 -11.22
CA PRO A 240 14.53 10.03 -10.75
C PRO A 240 14.84 10.11 -9.25
N PHE A 241 15.61 11.11 -8.83
CA PHE A 241 16.09 11.22 -7.46
C PHE A 241 14.96 11.26 -6.42
N ASN A 242 13.87 11.98 -6.71
CA ASN A 242 12.67 12.07 -5.87
C ASN A 242 11.83 10.77 -5.82
N ALA A 243 12.03 9.85 -6.77
CA ALA A 243 11.32 8.58 -6.87
C ALA A 243 12.04 7.43 -6.15
N ILE A 244 13.24 7.65 -5.59
CA ILE A 244 14.00 6.65 -4.82
C ILE A 244 13.17 5.96 -3.72
N PRO A 245 12.28 6.64 -2.95
CA PRO A 245 11.41 5.96 -2.00
C PRO A 245 10.55 4.84 -2.60
N SER A 246 10.17 4.93 -3.87
CA SER A 246 9.36 3.91 -4.54
C SER A 246 10.09 2.56 -4.69
N LEU A 247 11.43 2.53 -4.61
CA LEU A 247 12.22 1.29 -4.66
C LEU A 247 11.90 0.33 -3.50
N TRP A 248 11.25 0.80 -2.44
CA TRP A 248 10.82 -0.02 -1.32
C TRP A 248 9.54 -0.80 -1.60
N ILE A 249 8.70 -0.37 -2.55
CA ILE A 249 7.40 -1.00 -2.84
C ILE A 249 7.51 -2.51 -3.15
N PRO A 250 8.51 -3.01 -3.91
CA PRO A 250 8.74 -4.45 -4.08
C PRO A 250 8.87 -5.26 -2.78
N LEU A 251 9.48 -4.69 -1.74
CA LEU A 251 9.59 -5.37 -0.44
C LEU A 251 8.21 -5.58 0.21
N GLY A 252 7.24 -4.73 -0.10
CA GLY A 252 5.86 -4.91 0.37
C GLY A 252 5.23 -6.17 -0.21
N VAL A 253 5.47 -6.45 -1.49
CA VAL A 253 5.01 -7.70 -2.12
C VAL A 253 5.74 -8.90 -1.53
N ILE A 254 7.06 -8.82 -1.35
CA ILE A 254 7.88 -9.90 -0.77
C ILE A 254 7.43 -10.22 0.66
N GLY A 255 7.31 -9.22 1.53
CA GLY A 255 6.89 -9.42 2.91
C GLY A 255 5.47 -9.97 3.02
N GLN A 256 4.52 -9.40 2.27
CA GLN A 256 3.14 -9.89 2.26
C GLN A 256 3.01 -11.28 1.63
N SER A 257 3.82 -11.65 0.64
CA SER A 257 3.74 -12.99 0.07
C SER A 257 4.24 -14.06 1.04
N ILE A 258 5.31 -13.78 1.79
CA ILE A 258 5.76 -14.65 2.87
C ILE A 258 4.69 -14.75 3.97
N ALA A 259 4.05 -13.63 4.31
CA ALA A 259 2.95 -13.62 5.28
C ALA A 259 1.76 -14.47 4.79
N ALA A 260 1.28 -14.24 3.57
CA ALA A 260 0.18 -14.97 2.97
C ALA A 260 0.42 -16.47 2.92
N SER A 261 1.60 -16.92 2.45
CA SER A 261 1.90 -18.35 2.33
C SER A 261 1.86 -19.06 3.68
N ASN A 262 2.36 -18.43 4.74
CA ASN A 262 2.42 -19.02 6.07
C ASN A 262 1.09 -18.90 6.84
N LEU A 263 0.40 -17.76 6.74
CA LEU A 263 -0.88 -17.55 7.43
C LEU A 263 -2.02 -18.35 6.79
N LEU A 264 -2.06 -18.47 5.45
CA LEU A 264 -3.04 -19.32 4.77
C LEU A 264 -2.80 -20.80 5.07
N ALA A 265 -1.53 -21.23 5.17
CA ALA A 265 -1.20 -22.57 5.61
C ALA A 265 -1.68 -22.83 7.05
N ALA A 266 -1.45 -21.89 7.97
CA ALA A 266 -1.94 -22.00 9.34
C ALA A 266 -3.49 -22.09 9.39
N ALA A 267 -4.18 -21.22 8.66
CA ALA A 267 -5.65 -21.23 8.59
C ALA A 267 -6.22 -22.51 7.96
N SER A 268 -5.48 -23.15 7.05
CA SER A 268 -5.91 -24.39 6.40
C SER A 268 -6.09 -25.57 7.36
N ARG A 269 -5.41 -25.57 8.52
CA ARG A 269 -5.58 -26.58 9.58
C ARG A 269 -7.00 -26.66 10.13
N HIS A 270 -7.77 -25.57 10.03
CA HIS A 270 -9.16 -25.50 10.48
C HIS A 270 -10.19 -25.76 9.37
N ALA A 271 -9.74 -26.15 8.17
CA ALA A 271 -10.61 -26.26 6.99
C ALA A 271 -10.36 -27.51 6.14
N LEU A 272 -9.12 -28.01 6.11
CA LEU A 272 -8.69 -29.14 5.28
C LEU A 272 -8.28 -30.33 6.16
N SER A 273 -8.06 -31.49 5.54
CA SER A 273 -7.47 -32.63 6.25
C SER A 273 -6.03 -32.31 6.69
N THR A 274 -5.57 -32.99 7.74
CA THR A 274 -4.22 -32.82 8.30
C THR A 274 -3.13 -32.92 7.24
N GLU A 275 -3.22 -33.92 6.34
CA GLU A 275 -2.27 -34.13 5.25
C GLU A 275 -2.14 -32.93 4.30
N HIS A 276 -3.28 -32.36 3.87
CA HIS A 276 -3.27 -31.18 3.00
C HIS A 276 -2.76 -29.93 3.73
N ALA A 277 -3.13 -29.77 5.01
CA ALA A 277 -2.70 -28.63 5.81
C ALA A 277 -1.19 -28.68 6.09
N ASP A 278 -0.63 -29.86 6.36
CA ASP A 278 0.81 -30.06 6.54
C ASP A 278 1.58 -29.80 5.22
N THR A 279 1.05 -30.25 4.09
CA THR A 279 1.63 -29.93 2.77
C THR A 279 1.68 -28.42 2.52
N LEU A 280 0.60 -27.69 2.84
CA LEU A 280 0.56 -26.23 2.69
C LEU A 280 1.53 -25.54 3.67
N HIS A 281 1.71 -26.09 4.86
CA HIS A 281 2.67 -25.60 5.83
C HIS A 281 4.12 -25.76 5.35
N GLU A 282 4.47 -26.93 4.81
CA GLU A 282 5.78 -27.17 4.17
C GLU A 282 6.01 -26.22 2.99
N PHE A 283 4.98 -26.01 2.15
CA PHE A 283 5.03 -25.01 1.09
C PHE A 283 5.29 -23.60 1.64
N GLY A 284 4.61 -23.20 2.70
CA GLY A 284 4.80 -21.89 3.35
C GLY A 284 6.22 -21.68 3.85
N ILE A 285 6.84 -22.71 4.44
CA ILE A 285 8.24 -22.69 4.90
C ILE A 285 9.20 -22.61 3.71
N ALA A 286 9.03 -23.47 2.70
CA ALA A 286 9.90 -23.50 1.53
C ALA A 286 9.84 -22.17 0.76
N TYR A 287 8.63 -21.65 0.53
CA TYR A 287 8.41 -20.36 -0.10
C TYR A 287 9.02 -19.22 0.73
N GLY A 288 8.76 -19.19 2.03
CA GLY A 288 9.31 -18.20 2.97
C GLY A 288 10.83 -18.18 2.96
N THR A 289 11.48 -19.35 2.87
CA THR A 289 12.93 -19.47 2.79
C THR A 289 13.48 -18.86 1.50
N VAL A 290 12.96 -19.28 0.35
CA VAL A 290 13.45 -18.82 -0.96
C VAL A 290 13.21 -17.31 -1.14
N VAL A 291 11.99 -16.86 -0.87
CA VAL A 291 11.61 -15.46 -1.05
C VAL A 291 12.21 -14.57 0.04
N GLY A 292 12.43 -15.10 1.24
CA GLY A 292 13.14 -14.44 2.33
C GLY A 292 14.58 -14.06 1.96
N ILE A 293 15.33 -14.96 1.31
CA ILE A 293 16.69 -14.67 0.82
C ILE A 293 16.67 -13.50 -0.17
N ILE A 294 15.74 -13.52 -1.13
CA ILE A 294 15.53 -12.42 -2.08
C ILE A 294 15.20 -11.13 -1.33
N GLY A 295 14.32 -11.22 -0.33
CA GLY A 295 13.93 -10.10 0.54
C GLY A 295 15.10 -9.47 1.27
N VAL A 296 16.00 -10.26 1.86
CA VAL A 296 17.20 -9.75 2.56
C VAL A 296 18.11 -8.98 1.60
N ILE A 297 18.40 -9.56 0.43
CA ILE A 297 19.25 -8.91 -0.59
C ILE A 297 18.61 -7.60 -1.07
N ALA A 298 17.31 -7.63 -1.38
CA ALA A 298 16.56 -6.45 -1.79
C ALA A 298 16.56 -5.38 -0.70
N PHE A 299 16.33 -5.76 0.57
CA PHE A 299 16.28 -4.85 1.71
C PHE A 299 17.61 -4.12 1.92
N VAL A 300 18.72 -4.86 1.92
CA VAL A 300 20.07 -4.27 2.02
C VAL A 300 20.35 -3.33 0.85
N THR A 301 19.96 -3.72 -0.36
CA THR A 301 20.16 -2.91 -1.56
C THR A 301 19.40 -1.59 -1.49
N VAL A 302 18.10 -1.62 -1.23
CA VAL A 302 17.28 -0.38 -1.19
C VAL A 302 17.64 0.50 0.00
N THR A 303 18.05 -0.09 1.13
CA THR A 303 18.57 0.65 2.28
C THR A 303 19.83 1.41 1.90
N THR A 304 20.78 0.75 1.23
CA THR A 304 22.05 1.35 0.81
C THR A 304 21.81 2.51 -0.17
N VAL A 305 20.95 2.30 -1.17
CA VAL A 305 20.57 3.34 -2.14
C VAL A 305 19.89 4.52 -1.44
N THR A 306 19.00 4.25 -0.49
CA THR A 306 18.27 5.29 0.25
C THR A 306 19.20 6.11 1.14
N ILE A 307 20.12 5.47 1.87
CA ILE A 307 21.11 6.17 2.69
C ILE A 307 22.00 7.06 1.82
N HIS A 308 22.44 6.55 0.67
CA HIS A 308 23.23 7.36 -0.28
C HIS A 308 22.43 8.57 -0.79
N ALA A 309 21.16 8.40 -1.13
CA ALA A 309 20.29 9.48 -1.57
C ALA A 309 20.06 10.54 -0.47
N LEU A 310 19.78 10.10 0.76
CA LEU A 310 19.62 11.00 1.91
C LEU A 310 20.88 11.84 2.15
N ARG A 311 22.08 11.24 2.04
CA ARG A 311 23.36 11.95 2.15
C ARG A 311 23.60 12.96 1.03
N ARG A 312 22.94 12.81 -0.12
CA ARG A 312 23.00 13.72 -1.26
C ARG A 312 21.88 14.77 -1.28
N GLY A 313 21.11 14.89 -0.20
CA GLY A 313 20.05 15.90 -0.07
C GLY A 313 18.71 15.47 -0.65
N LEU A 314 18.33 14.20 -0.52
CA LEU A 314 16.98 13.76 -0.86
C LEU A 314 15.93 14.52 -0.03
N ASP A 315 15.16 15.37 -0.72
CA ASP A 315 14.10 16.17 -0.12
C ASP A 315 12.89 15.33 0.26
N PHE A 316 12.13 15.85 1.23
CA PHE A 316 10.89 15.24 1.64
C PHE A 316 9.82 15.38 0.55
N SER A 317 9.16 14.27 0.24
CA SER A 317 7.97 14.21 -0.59
C SER A 317 6.96 13.23 0.01
N LEU A 318 5.71 13.23 -0.46
CA LEU A 318 4.73 12.21 -0.06
C LEU A 318 5.20 10.80 -0.39
N GLY A 319 6.13 10.64 -1.35
CA GLY A 319 6.73 9.36 -1.71
C GLY A 319 7.42 8.67 -0.54
N TRP A 320 7.84 9.39 0.49
CA TRP A 320 8.43 8.80 1.71
C TRP A 320 7.48 7.86 2.46
N TRP A 321 6.16 7.99 2.28
CA TRP A 321 5.21 7.01 2.82
C TRP A 321 5.42 5.59 2.25
N SER A 322 6.09 5.46 1.10
CA SER A 322 6.48 4.18 0.50
C SER A 322 7.49 3.38 1.34
N PHE A 323 8.12 3.97 2.36
CA PHE A 323 8.99 3.21 3.28
C PHE A 323 8.18 2.37 4.28
N THR A 324 7.05 2.89 4.75
CA THR A 324 6.36 2.37 5.93
C THR A 324 5.72 1.00 5.69
N PHE A 325 4.83 0.90 4.70
CA PHE A 325 4.13 -0.35 4.40
C PHE A 325 5.08 -1.50 4.07
N PRO A 326 6.10 -1.36 3.20
CA PRO A 326 7.01 -2.45 2.90
C PRO A 326 7.79 -2.99 4.09
N ILE A 327 8.28 -2.11 4.97
CA ILE A 327 8.99 -2.56 6.19
C ILE A 327 8.02 -3.29 7.12
N GLY A 328 6.80 -2.77 7.30
CA GLY A 328 5.77 -3.43 8.11
C GLY A 328 5.34 -4.77 7.52
N ALA A 329 5.20 -4.87 6.20
CA ALA A 329 4.94 -6.12 5.50
C ALA A 329 6.06 -7.14 5.69
N CYS A 330 7.32 -6.72 5.64
CA CYS A 330 8.46 -7.59 5.97
C CYS A 330 8.41 -8.05 7.43
N ALA A 331 8.02 -7.19 8.38
CA ALA A 331 7.85 -7.57 9.78
C ALA A 331 6.75 -8.62 9.96
N VAL A 332 5.57 -8.42 9.36
CA VAL A 332 4.46 -9.37 9.39
C VAL A 332 4.86 -10.70 8.73
N GLY A 333 5.53 -10.65 7.57
CA GLY A 333 6.01 -11.85 6.86
C GLY A 333 7.07 -12.61 7.66
N ALA A 334 8.04 -11.90 8.22
CA ALA A 334 9.05 -12.50 9.11
C ALA A 334 8.39 -13.13 10.34
N ASN A 335 7.41 -12.47 10.95
CA ASN A 335 6.69 -13.04 12.10
C ASN A 335 5.96 -14.35 11.72
N ALA A 336 5.15 -14.32 10.66
CA ALA A 336 4.43 -15.51 10.20
C ALA A 336 5.37 -16.67 9.85
N PHE A 337 6.51 -16.37 9.22
CA PHE A 337 7.53 -17.37 8.90
C PHE A 337 8.28 -17.88 10.14
N GLY A 338 8.56 -17.01 11.11
CA GLY A 338 9.18 -17.35 12.39
C GLY A 338 8.30 -18.29 13.21
N VAL A 339 6.99 -18.00 13.29
CA VAL A 339 6.00 -18.89 13.91
C VAL A 339 5.93 -20.22 13.18
N ALA A 340 5.86 -20.20 11.84
CA ALA A 340 5.77 -21.43 11.06
C ALA A 340 7.00 -22.34 11.21
N THR A 341 8.19 -21.76 11.37
CA THR A 341 9.45 -22.51 11.53
C THR A 341 9.83 -22.78 12.98
N GLY A 342 9.13 -22.20 13.96
CA GLY A 342 9.54 -22.21 15.37
C GLY A 342 10.86 -21.48 15.63
N SER A 343 11.26 -20.53 14.77
CA SER A 343 12.57 -19.88 14.81
C SER A 343 12.54 -18.57 15.58
N THR A 344 13.11 -18.56 16.79
CA THR A 344 13.28 -17.37 17.62
C THR A 344 14.13 -16.29 16.95
N LEU A 345 15.11 -16.68 16.13
CA LEU A 345 15.94 -15.74 15.36
C LEU A 345 15.08 -14.94 14.37
N ILE A 346 14.19 -15.62 13.64
CA ILE A 346 13.33 -14.97 12.63
C ILE A 346 12.29 -14.08 13.32
N LEU A 347 11.75 -14.51 14.46
CA LEU A 347 10.87 -13.67 15.30
C LEU A 347 11.62 -12.41 15.80
N GLY A 348 12.88 -12.54 16.19
CA GLY A 348 13.74 -11.40 16.54
C GLY A 348 13.94 -10.43 15.38
N ILE A 349 14.04 -10.92 14.13
CA ILE A 349 14.09 -10.08 12.93
C ILE A 349 12.78 -9.32 12.74
N ALA A 350 11.63 -9.98 12.92
CA ALA A 350 10.33 -9.34 12.83
C ALA A 350 10.18 -8.18 13.83
N LEU A 351 10.60 -8.40 15.08
CA LEU A 351 10.63 -7.37 16.12
C LEU A 351 11.60 -6.22 15.77
N ALA A 352 12.78 -6.53 15.26
CA ALA A 352 13.76 -5.52 14.84
C ALA A 352 13.21 -4.64 13.69
N LEU A 353 12.53 -5.24 12.72
CA LEU A 353 11.89 -4.52 11.61
C LEU A 353 10.80 -3.57 12.12
N LEU A 354 9.94 -4.01 13.05
CA LEU A 354 8.94 -3.15 13.68
C LEU A 354 9.60 -2.00 14.47
N THR A 355 10.65 -2.29 15.23
CA THR A 355 11.39 -1.31 16.02
C THR A 355 12.00 -0.21 15.14
N VAL A 356 12.48 -0.57 13.94
CA VAL A 356 12.99 0.38 12.93
C VAL A 356 11.86 1.12 12.21
N LEU A 357 10.71 0.47 11.99
CA LEU A 357 9.56 1.07 11.32
C LEU A 357 8.99 2.27 12.10
N ILE A 358 8.87 2.17 13.42
CA ILE A 358 8.27 3.22 14.27
C ILE A 358 8.96 4.60 14.08
N PRO A 359 10.30 4.74 14.21
CA PRO A 359 10.97 6.03 14.02
C PRO A 359 10.91 6.51 12.56
N ILE A 360 10.90 5.61 11.57
CA ILE A 360 10.70 5.98 10.16
C ILE A 360 9.30 6.57 9.99
N TRP A 361 8.26 5.89 10.47
CA TRP A 361 6.89 6.37 10.44
C TRP A 361 6.78 7.74 11.12
N ALA A 362 7.34 7.89 12.32
CA ALA A 362 7.29 9.16 13.06
C ALA A 362 7.95 10.30 12.28
N THR A 363 9.08 10.04 11.63
CA THR A 363 9.77 11.02 10.77
C THR A 363 8.90 11.45 9.60
N VAL A 364 8.29 10.50 8.89
CA VAL A 364 7.42 10.77 7.73
C VAL A 364 6.15 11.51 8.18
N ALA A 365 5.53 11.10 9.27
CA ALA A 365 4.34 11.73 9.83
C ALA A 365 4.62 13.19 10.26
N VAL A 366 5.70 13.43 11.01
CA VAL A 366 6.08 14.78 11.46
C VAL A 366 6.36 15.70 10.26
N ARG A 367 7.10 15.22 9.26
CA ARG A 367 7.36 16.00 8.04
C ARG A 367 6.08 16.27 7.24
N THR A 368 5.18 15.30 7.15
CA THR A 368 3.86 15.47 6.51
C THR A 368 3.05 16.56 7.22
N VAL A 369 2.93 16.50 8.55
CA VAL A 369 2.20 17.50 9.34
C VAL A 369 2.83 18.89 9.22
N ARG A 370 4.16 18.99 9.23
CA ARG A 370 4.86 20.27 9.02
C ARG A 370 4.58 20.86 7.65
N SER A 371 4.62 20.03 6.60
CA SER A 371 4.32 20.45 5.21
C SER A 371 2.88 20.96 5.07
N ILE A 372 1.92 20.27 5.67
CA ILE A 372 0.51 20.69 5.70
C ILE A 372 0.38 22.05 6.41
N ARG A 373 1.02 22.21 7.58
CA ARG A 373 0.96 23.46 8.36
C ARG A 373 1.62 24.65 7.67
N SER A 374 2.66 24.41 6.87
CA SER A 374 3.33 25.48 6.11
C SER A 374 2.60 25.85 4.82
N GLY A 375 1.46 25.23 4.49
CA GLY A 375 0.72 25.46 3.25
C GLY A 375 1.39 24.90 2.00
N ALA A 376 2.57 24.30 2.14
CA ALA A 376 3.25 23.56 1.08
C ALA A 376 2.65 22.15 1.06
N LEU A 377 1.57 21.95 0.31
CA LEU A 377 1.07 20.59 0.07
C LEU A 377 2.23 19.76 -0.52
N PRO A 378 2.65 18.68 0.15
CA PRO A 378 3.81 17.93 -0.31
C PRO A 378 3.52 17.37 -1.71
N ALA A 379 4.45 17.62 -2.65
CA ALA A 379 4.27 17.23 -4.05
C ALA A 379 4.05 15.71 -4.16
N ALA A 380 3.21 15.31 -5.12
CA ALA A 380 3.15 13.92 -5.55
C ALA A 380 4.52 13.52 -6.12
N ALA A 381 5.09 12.43 -5.62
CA ALA A 381 6.43 11.96 -5.97
C ALA A 381 6.52 11.46 -7.41
#